data_AF-A0A2G8JYM7-F1
#
_entry.id   AF-A0A2G8JYM7-F1
#
_cell.length_a   1.000
_cell.length_b   1.000
_cell.length_c   1.000
_cell.angle_alpha   90.00
_cell.angle_beta   90.00
_cell.angle_gamma   90.00
#
_symmetry.space_group_name_H-M   'P 1'
#
loop_
_entity.id
_entity.type
_entity.pdbx_description
1 polymer ?
#
loop_
_entity_poly.entity_id
_entity_poly.type
_entity_poly.pdbx_seq_one_letter_code
_entity_poly.pdbx_strand_id
1 'polypeptide(L)'
;MESDNNSSLSESDTELILECSSSSFNEDSNEEEDILHEEHHVLGLAPYQFEPEAEPLEQLEEAEIDHDEPRIERVQQPVNTWCICNKCEVMPTGKECLCCQEVDEYIQKCSEVDGPPKQCIVEHPGFQSVCLNVDVLQTAYFHYRQEYGHYGENDAVNERYRYIAYRQLVRWNYGYLGKHNRVILPSCAVMKIRQTFPAELYAGFKYPNLHFRD
;
A
#
# COMPACT_ATOMS: atom_id res chain seq x y z
N MET A 1 44.91 7.79 49.10
CA MET A 1 44.89 6.36 49.45
C MET A 1 43.69 6.17 50.35
N GLU A 2 42.52 6.33 49.74
CA GLU A 2 41.71 5.23 49.18
C GLU A 2 40.95 4.56 50.33
N SER A 3 39.72 5.03 50.50
CA SER A 3 38.71 4.43 51.35
C SER A 3 37.57 3.98 50.44
N ASP A 4 37.23 2.71 50.61
CA ASP A 4 36.46 1.88 49.72
C ASP A 4 34.99 2.28 49.51
N ASN A 5 34.52 1.86 48.34
CA ASN A 5 33.15 1.71 47.87
C ASN A 5 32.18 1.14 48.91
N ASN A 6 30.98 1.72 48.99
CA ASN A 6 29.73 0.97 48.76
C ASN A 6 28.55 1.92 48.51
N SER A 7 28.21 2.14 47.24
CA SER A 7 27.00 2.84 46.82
C SER A 7 25.94 1.81 46.48
N SER A 8 25.08 1.47 47.43
CA SER A 8 23.89 0.66 47.21
C SER A 8 22.72 1.59 46.88
N LEU A 9 22.50 1.85 45.60
CA LEU A 9 21.23 2.38 45.09
C LEU A 9 20.71 1.38 44.06
N SER A 10 19.71 0.62 44.47
CA SER A 10 19.01 -0.37 43.68
C SER A 10 18.22 0.31 42.57
N GLU A 11 18.63 0.08 41.32
CA GLU A 11 17.78 0.27 40.15
C GLU A 11 16.71 -0.83 40.18
N SER A 12 15.46 -0.45 40.42
CA SER A 12 14.33 -1.34 40.19
C SER A 12 13.84 -1.15 38.77
N ASP A 13 14.21 -2.08 37.90
CA ASP A 13 13.65 -2.27 36.57
C ASP A 13 12.13 -2.42 36.67
N THR A 14 11.40 -1.39 36.25
CA THR A 14 9.98 -1.51 35.98
C THR A 14 9.81 -2.26 34.66
N GLU A 15 9.66 -3.58 34.75
CA GLU A 15 9.18 -4.42 33.65
C GLU A 15 7.77 -3.95 33.24
N LEU A 16 7.65 -3.38 32.05
CA LEU A 16 6.36 -3.12 31.42
C LEU A 16 5.82 -4.45 30.88
N ILE A 17 5.14 -5.21 31.72
CA ILE A 17 4.41 -6.41 31.32
C ILE A 17 3.15 -5.95 30.57
N LEU A 18 3.18 -6.04 29.24
CA LEU A 18 1.97 -5.92 28.41
C LEU A 18 1.17 -7.22 28.54
N GLU A 19 0.15 -7.22 29.40
CA GLU A 19 -0.82 -8.30 29.45
C GLU A 19 -1.89 -8.10 28.37
N CYS A 20 -1.87 -8.95 27.34
CA CYS A 20 -2.93 -9.06 26.35
C CYS A 20 -4.00 -10.00 26.91
N SER A 21 -5.12 -9.45 27.36
CA SER A 21 -6.29 -10.26 27.75
C SER A 21 -6.91 -10.89 26.51
N SER A 22 -6.56 -12.14 26.25
CA SER A 22 -7.31 -13.02 25.36
C SER A 22 -8.66 -13.34 25.98
N SER A 23 -9.76 -12.84 25.42
CA SER A 23 -11.08 -13.35 25.77
C SER A 23 -11.26 -14.74 25.18
N SER A 24 -11.04 -15.77 26.00
CA SER A 24 -11.55 -17.12 25.75
C SER A 24 -13.08 -17.08 25.79
N PHE A 25 -13.73 -17.31 24.65
CA PHE A 25 -15.12 -17.75 24.65
C PHE A 25 -15.09 -19.28 24.66
N ASN A 26 -15.56 -19.86 25.77
CA ASN A 26 -15.58 -21.31 25.97
C ASN A 26 -16.58 -21.97 25.00
N GLU A 27 -16.18 -23.12 24.45
CA GLU A 27 -17.10 -24.12 23.92
C GLU A 27 -17.92 -24.68 25.09
N ASP A 28 -19.25 -24.68 24.97
CA ASP A 28 -20.09 -25.61 25.73
C ASP A 28 -20.94 -26.45 24.79
N SER A 29 -20.92 -27.71 25.17
CA SER A 29 -21.41 -28.98 24.67
C SER A 29 -22.85 -29.02 24.13
N ASN A 30 -23.05 -29.90 23.14
CA ASN A 30 -24.30 -30.34 22.53
C ASN A 30 -25.47 -30.57 23.52
N GLU A 31 -26.60 -29.90 23.29
CA GLU A 31 -27.94 -30.40 23.63
C GLU A 31 -28.91 -30.10 22.47
N GLU A 32 -29.81 -31.06 22.23
CA GLU A 32 -30.60 -31.28 21.02
C GLU A 32 -31.70 -30.22 20.79
N GLU A 33 -32.04 -30.02 19.50
CA GLU A 33 -33.08 -29.11 19.01
C GLU A 33 -34.47 -29.42 19.57
N ASP A 34 -35.17 -28.38 20.06
CA ASP A 34 -36.64 -28.37 20.12
C ASP A 34 -37.15 -26.96 19.74
N ILE A 35 -37.58 -26.82 18.48
CA ILE A 35 -38.03 -25.55 17.89
C ILE A 35 -39.47 -25.29 18.31
N LEU A 36 -39.68 -24.44 19.33
CA LEU A 36 -40.99 -23.84 19.60
C LEU A 36 -41.16 -22.59 18.73
N HIS A 37 -42.08 -22.67 17.76
CA HIS A 37 -42.49 -21.56 16.89
C HIS A 37 -43.16 -20.45 17.72
N GLU A 38 -42.41 -19.40 18.04
CA GLU A 38 -43.00 -18.12 18.44
C GLU A 38 -43.41 -17.34 17.18
N GLU A 39 -44.73 -17.15 17.01
CA GLU A 39 -45.31 -16.31 15.97
C GLU A 39 -44.87 -14.85 16.16
N HIS A 40 -43.75 -14.48 15.53
CA HIS A 40 -43.42 -13.08 15.34
C HIS A 40 -44.45 -12.46 14.39
N HIS A 41 -45.30 -11.60 14.96
CA HIS A 41 -46.24 -10.77 14.23
C HIS A 41 -45.48 -9.96 13.17
N VAL A 42 -45.53 -10.43 11.92
CA VAL A 42 -44.95 -9.74 10.76
C VAL A 42 -45.76 -8.47 10.56
N LEU A 43 -45.34 -7.38 11.18
CA LEU A 43 -45.65 -6.05 10.67
C LEU A 43 -45.20 -6.07 9.22
N GLY A 44 -46.14 -5.96 8.28
CA GLY A 44 -45.96 -6.17 6.83
C GLY A 44 -45.07 -5.15 6.14
N LEU A 45 -43.88 -4.92 6.69
CA LEU A 45 -42.81 -4.15 6.12
C LEU A 45 -42.00 -5.13 5.28
N ALA A 46 -42.29 -5.16 3.98
CA ALA A 46 -41.43 -5.86 3.04
C ALA A 46 -40.09 -5.11 2.95
N PRO A 47 -38.95 -5.81 3.01
CA PRO A 47 -37.66 -5.20 2.67
C PRO A 47 -37.79 -4.48 1.32
N TYR A 48 -37.27 -3.25 1.24
CA TYR A 48 -37.22 -2.46 0.00
C TYR A 48 -38.56 -1.90 -0.52
N GLN A 49 -39.65 -1.96 0.27
CA GLN A 49 -40.96 -1.44 -0.14
C GLN A 49 -41.03 0.08 -0.42
N PHE A 50 -40.03 0.83 0.06
CA PHE A 50 -39.94 2.28 -0.14
C PHE A 50 -38.65 2.70 -0.84
N GLU A 51 -37.92 1.76 -1.44
CA GLU A 51 -36.79 2.14 -2.28
C GLU A 51 -37.32 2.63 -3.64
N PRO A 52 -36.85 3.80 -4.12
CA PRO A 52 -37.19 4.26 -5.45
C PRO A 52 -36.73 3.23 -6.48
N GLU A 53 -37.60 2.93 -7.46
CA GLU A 53 -37.22 2.07 -8.58
C GLU A 53 -36.01 2.71 -9.29
N ALA A 54 -34.93 1.95 -9.43
CA ALA A 54 -33.81 2.38 -10.24
C ALA A 54 -34.35 2.57 -11.67
N GLU A 55 -34.32 3.81 -12.16
CA GLU A 55 -34.53 4.09 -13.58
C GLU A 55 -33.62 3.12 -14.36
N PRO A 56 -34.13 2.46 -15.42
CA PRO A 56 -33.30 1.64 -16.26
C PRO A 56 -32.07 2.45 -16.62
N LEU A 57 -30.89 1.93 -16.30
CA LEU A 57 -29.65 2.45 -16.82
C LEU A 57 -29.79 2.31 -18.34
N GLU A 58 -30.32 3.35 -19.00
CA GLU A 58 -29.98 3.63 -20.39
C GLU A 58 -28.48 3.41 -20.43
N GLN A 59 -28.06 2.55 -21.35
CA GLN A 59 -26.68 2.17 -21.57
C GLN A 59 -25.88 3.44 -21.84
N LEU A 60 -25.53 4.16 -20.78
CA LEU A 60 -24.33 4.93 -20.71
C LEU A 60 -23.29 3.82 -20.82
N GLU A 61 -22.88 3.58 -22.06
CA GLU A 61 -21.51 3.18 -22.33
C GLU A 61 -20.67 4.16 -21.50
N GLU A 62 -20.38 3.78 -20.25
CA GLU A 62 -19.19 4.19 -19.55
C GLU A 62 -18.08 3.69 -20.47
N ALA A 63 -17.81 4.47 -21.50
CA ALA A 63 -16.57 4.37 -22.21
C ALA A 63 -15.53 4.47 -21.10
N GLU A 64 -14.89 3.35 -20.79
CA GLU A 64 -13.66 3.37 -20.02
C GLU A 64 -12.71 4.25 -20.84
N ILE A 65 -12.71 5.54 -20.55
CA ILE A 65 -11.73 6.48 -21.06
C ILE A 65 -10.44 6.00 -20.38
N ASP A 66 -9.68 5.16 -21.08
CA ASP A 66 -8.33 4.77 -20.67
C ASP A 66 -7.50 6.05 -20.64
N HIS A 67 -7.48 6.72 -19.49
CA HIS A 67 -6.70 7.94 -19.23
C HIS A 67 -5.19 7.75 -19.52
N ASP A 68 -4.73 6.51 -19.77
CA ASP A 68 -3.35 6.17 -20.10
C ASP A 68 -3.02 6.08 -21.60
N GLU A 69 -3.99 6.20 -22.51
CA GLU A 69 -3.76 6.19 -23.97
C GLU A 69 -2.68 7.20 -24.45
N PRO A 70 -2.56 8.45 -23.92
CA PRO A 70 -1.55 9.40 -24.39
C PRO A 70 -0.10 9.05 -23.97
N ARG A 71 0.11 8.06 -23.10
CA ARG A 71 1.47 7.74 -22.61
C ARG A 71 2.17 6.65 -23.40
N ILE A 72 1.46 5.91 -24.26
CA ILE A 72 2.00 4.77 -25.02
C ILE A 72 3.26 5.17 -25.82
N GLU A 73 3.25 6.35 -26.42
CA GLU A 73 4.33 6.84 -27.28
C GLU A 73 5.59 7.29 -26.53
N ARG A 74 5.50 7.53 -25.21
CA ARG A 74 6.62 8.10 -24.42
C ARG A 74 7.86 7.21 -24.38
N VAL A 75 7.73 5.91 -24.68
CA VAL A 75 8.86 4.97 -24.77
C VAL A 75 9.86 5.39 -25.85
N GLN A 76 9.38 6.03 -26.92
CA GLN A 76 10.20 6.42 -28.07
C GLN A 76 10.62 7.90 -28.00
N GLN A 77 10.11 8.65 -27.02
CA GLN A 77 10.38 10.07 -26.85
C GLN A 77 11.57 10.30 -25.91
N PRO A 78 12.38 11.35 -26.14
CA PRO A 78 13.42 11.74 -25.19
C PRO A 78 12.82 12.08 -23.82
N VAL A 79 13.47 11.65 -22.73
CA VAL A 79 12.94 11.83 -21.35
C VAL A 79 12.62 13.29 -21.02
N ASN A 80 13.38 14.24 -21.54
CA ASN A 80 13.20 15.67 -21.29
C ASN A 80 11.91 16.26 -21.90
N THR A 81 11.19 15.52 -22.77
CA THR A 81 9.93 16.01 -23.34
C THR A 81 8.75 15.86 -22.38
N TRP A 82 8.84 14.94 -21.42
CA TRP A 82 7.76 14.64 -20.47
C TRP A 82 8.21 14.71 -19.00
N CYS A 83 9.50 14.54 -18.72
CA CYS A 83 10.03 14.64 -17.36
C CYS A 83 10.22 16.09 -16.94
N ILE A 84 9.57 16.47 -15.85
CA ILE A 84 9.70 17.81 -15.23
C ILE A 84 10.68 17.77 -14.03
N CYS A 85 10.80 16.63 -13.35
CA CYS A 85 11.62 16.50 -12.14
C CYS A 85 13.12 16.24 -12.41
N ASN A 86 13.52 16.09 -13.67
CA ASN A 86 14.90 15.83 -14.13
C ASN A 86 15.56 14.53 -13.62
N LYS A 87 14.78 13.58 -13.07
CA LYS A 87 15.29 12.29 -12.57
C LYS A 87 14.58 11.05 -13.10
N CYS A 88 13.68 11.21 -14.07
CA CYS A 88 13.04 10.04 -14.68
C CYS A 88 13.95 9.40 -15.73
N GLU A 89 13.66 8.16 -16.09
CA GLU A 89 14.25 7.44 -17.21
C GLU A 89 13.13 6.79 -18.05
N VAL A 90 13.44 6.39 -19.29
CA VAL A 90 12.46 5.65 -20.12
C VAL A 90 12.19 4.29 -19.49
N MET A 91 10.92 3.96 -19.31
CA MET A 91 10.46 2.68 -18.77
C MET A 91 10.08 1.71 -19.91
N PRO A 92 10.02 0.38 -19.67
CA PRO A 92 9.69 -0.60 -20.70
C PRO A 92 8.34 -0.37 -21.39
N THR A 93 7.37 0.21 -20.67
CA THR A 93 6.05 0.55 -21.21
C THR A 93 5.79 2.05 -21.12
N GLY A 94 4.98 2.57 -22.05
CA GLY A 94 4.63 3.98 -22.10
C GLY A 94 3.84 4.42 -20.86
N LYS A 95 2.94 3.55 -20.38
CA LYS A 95 2.18 3.77 -19.14
C LYS A 95 3.10 4.03 -17.93
N GLU A 96 4.24 3.34 -17.86
CA GLU A 96 5.23 3.52 -16.78
C GLU A 96 6.12 4.76 -16.95
N CYS A 97 6.10 5.44 -18.11
CA CYS A 97 6.83 6.69 -18.35
C CYS A 97 6.07 7.89 -17.74
N LEU A 98 5.92 7.85 -16.41
CA LEU A 98 5.20 8.82 -15.59
C LEU A 98 6.16 9.66 -14.75
N CYS A 99 6.08 10.98 -14.83
CA CYS A 99 6.84 11.88 -13.95
C CYS A 99 6.12 12.08 -12.61
N CYS A 100 6.85 12.15 -11.50
CA CYS A 100 6.26 12.45 -10.18
C CYS A 100 5.67 13.86 -10.07
N GLN A 101 5.97 14.76 -11.02
CA GLN A 101 5.41 16.11 -11.08
C GLN A 101 4.17 16.19 -11.99
N GLU A 102 3.68 15.06 -12.51
CA GLU A 102 2.40 14.97 -13.23
C GLU A 102 1.25 14.48 -12.33
N VAL A 103 1.54 14.23 -11.04
CA VAL A 103 0.66 13.49 -10.14
C VAL A 103 0.58 14.24 -8.81
N ASP A 104 -0.62 14.68 -8.46
CA ASP A 104 -0.87 15.59 -7.36
C ASP A 104 -0.38 15.06 -6.01
N GLU A 105 -0.54 13.77 -5.73
CA GLU A 105 -0.13 13.20 -4.44
C GLU A 105 1.39 13.31 -4.22
N TYR A 106 2.19 13.13 -5.28
CA TYR A 106 3.65 13.29 -5.19
C TYR A 106 4.05 14.77 -5.17
N ILE A 107 3.36 15.65 -5.89
CA ILE A 107 3.60 17.10 -5.87
C ILE A 107 3.35 17.66 -4.46
N GLN A 108 2.22 17.28 -3.86
CA GLN A 108 1.86 17.64 -2.50
C GLN A 108 2.90 17.10 -1.52
N LYS A 109 3.27 15.81 -1.62
CA LYS A 109 4.29 15.21 -0.76
C LYS A 109 5.62 15.94 -0.85
N CYS A 110 6.05 16.34 -2.05
CA CYS A 110 7.30 17.09 -2.24
C CYS A 110 7.29 18.48 -1.60
N SER A 111 6.09 19.02 -1.30
CA SER A 111 5.90 20.31 -0.62
C SER A 111 5.78 20.16 0.91
N GLU A 112 5.56 18.95 1.43
CA GLU A 112 5.49 18.61 2.85
C GLU A 112 6.87 18.45 3.51
N VAL A 113 7.78 19.39 3.25
CA VAL A 113 9.14 19.37 3.81
C VAL A 113 9.44 20.67 4.54
N ASP A 114 10.25 20.58 5.60
CA ASP A 114 10.82 21.76 6.23
C ASP A 114 11.81 22.43 5.26
N GLY A 115 11.45 23.62 4.78
CA GLY A 115 12.27 24.41 3.85
C GLY A 115 11.71 24.42 2.41
N PRO A 116 12.57 24.58 1.38
CA PRO A 116 12.09 24.69 0.02
C PRO A 116 11.53 23.36 -0.49
N PRO A 117 10.43 23.39 -1.28
CA PRO A 117 9.81 22.21 -1.84
C PRO A 117 10.80 21.47 -2.75
N LYS A 118 10.67 20.15 -2.77
CA LYS A 118 11.54 19.30 -3.60
C LYS A 118 11.04 19.22 -5.03
N GLN A 119 11.96 19.17 -5.98
CA GLN A 119 11.62 19.06 -7.40
C GLN A 119 11.31 17.62 -7.80
N CYS A 120 11.72 16.64 -6.98
CA CYS A 120 11.46 15.22 -7.21
C CYS A 120 11.16 14.49 -5.90
N ILE A 121 10.25 13.50 -5.95
CA ILE A 121 9.92 12.66 -4.79
C ILE A 121 11.15 11.94 -4.21
N VAL A 122 12.12 11.60 -5.05
CA VAL A 122 13.36 10.94 -4.65
C VAL A 122 14.26 11.85 -3.81
N GLU A 123 14.09 13.17 -3.89
CA GLU A 123 14.83 14.15 -3.08
C GLU A 123 14.15 14.43 -1.74
N HIS A 124 12.90 13.98 -1.56
CA HIS A 124 12.22 14.08 -0.29
C HIS A 124 12.98 13.25 0.75
N PRO A 125 13.37 13.80 1.92
CA PRO A 125 14.16 13.08 2.92
C PRO A 125 13.48 11.79 3.40
N GLY A 126 12.15 11.84 3.54
CA GLY A 126 11.31 10.66 3.83
C GLY A 126 11.42 9.52 2.80
N PHE A 127 11.79 9.78 1.54
CA PHE A 127 11.92 8.72 0.53
C PHE A 127 13.01 7.72 0.91
N GLN A 128 14.15 8.21 1.41
CA GLN A 128 15.23 7.34 1.87
C GLN A 128 14.78 6.47 3.05
N SER A 129 14.08 7.07 4.02
CA SER A 129 13.61 6.37 5.22
C SER A 129 12.51 5.37 4.93
N VAL A 130 11.54 5.71 4.08
CA VAL A 130 10.34 4.90 3.85
C VAL A 130 10.57 3.83 2.79
N CYS A 131 11.28 4.17 1.70
CA CYS A 131 11.36 3.30 0.52
C CYS A 131 12.70 2.59 0.36
N LEU A 132 13.78 3.07 0.99
CA LEU A 132 15.14 2.56 0.76
C LEU A 132 15.81 1.99 2.03
N ASN A 133 15.30 2.28 3.22
CA ASN A 133 15.84 1.75 4.47
C ASN A 133 15.40 0.30 4.69
N VAL A 134 16.37 -0.62 4.76
CA VAL A 134 16.14 -2.07 4.86
C VAL A 134 15.38 -2.44 6.14
N ASP A 135 15.66 -1.82 7.28
CA ASP A 135 15.03 -2.13 8.56
C ASP A 135 13.53 -1.75 8.54
N VAL A 136 13.23 -0.60 7.92
CA VAL A 136 11.86 -0.14 7.71
C VAL A 136 11.12 -1.07 6.75
N LEU A 137 11.75 -1.46 5.64
CA LEU A 137 11.16 -2.40 4.69
C LEU A 137 10.97 -3.81 5.27
N GLN A 138 11.86 -4.26 6.14
CA GLN A 138 11.74 -5.55 6.83
C GLN A 138 10.54 -5.54 7.78
N THR A 139 10.37 -4.46 8.55
CA THR A 139 9.22 -4.29 9.44
C THR A 139 7.92 -4.23 8.64
N ALA A 140 7.90 -3.45 7.55
CA ALA A 140 6.79 -3.36 6.62
C ALA A 140 6.43 -4.71 5.97
N TYR A 141 7.44 -5.54 5.67
CA TYR A 141 7.23 -6.89 5.15
C TYR A 141 6.52 -7.79 6.16
N PHE A 142 6.88 -7.72 7.45
CA PHE A 142 6.20 -8.53 8.46
C PHE A 142 4.72 -8.15 8.60
N HIS A 143 4.38 -6.86 8.56
CA HIS A 143 2.98 -6.42 8.52
C HIS A 143 2.26 -6.92 7.26
N TYR A 144 2.89 -6.80 6.09
CA TYR A 144 2.32 -7.34 4.85
C TYR A 144 2.05 -8.84 4.96
N ARG A 145 3.01 -9.60 5.52
CA ARG A 145 2.89 -11.05 5.64
C ARG A 145 1.75 -11.48 6.56
N GLN A 146 1.46 -10.72 7.61
CA GLN A 146 0.32 -10.97 8.49
C GLN A 146 -1.01 -10.77 7.77
N GLU A 147 -1.12 -9.73 6.94
CA GLU A 147 -2.36 -9.39 6.24
C GLU A 147 -2.62 -10.24 4.99
N TYR A 148 -1.56 -10.64 4.27
CA TYR A 148 -1.67 -11.23 2.91
C TYR A 148 -0.92 -12.56 2.73
N GLY A 149 -0.20 -13.05 3.74
CA GLY A 149 0.61 -14.26 3.64
C GLY A 149 2.00 -14.03 3.05
N HIS A 150 2.71 -15.12 2.74
CA HIS A 150 4.08 -15.02 2.21
C HIS A 150 4.12 -14.44 0.80
N TYR A 151 5.00 -13.48 0.58
CA TYR A 151 5.37 -13.07 -0.77
C TYR A 151 6.46 -14.03 -1.29
N GLY A 152 6.02 -15.01 -2.11
CA GLY A 152 6.84 -16.01 -2.80
C GLY A 152 7.71 -16.90 -1.90
N GLU A 153 7.69 -18.22 -2.10
CA GLU A 153 8.53 -19.14 -1.30
C GLU A 153 10.03 -19.07 -1.66
N ASN A 154 10.38 -18.57 -2.84
CA ASN A 154 11.76 -18.58 -3.39
C ASN A 154 12.29 -17.20 -3.80
N ASP A 155 11.63 -16.12 -3.40
CA ASP A 155 11.97 -14.79 -3.90
C ASP A 155 13.32 -14.32 -3.34
N ALA A 156 14.18 -13.82 -4.23
CA ALA A 156 15.42 -13.20 -3.81
C ALA A 156 15.13 -12.03 -2.85
N VAL A 157 15.95 -11.85 -1.82
CA VAL A 157 15.76 -10.82 -0.78
C VAL A 157 15.50 -9.43 -1.37
N ASN A 158 16.21 -9.07 -2.45
CA ASN A 158 16.02 -7.80 -3.15
C ASN A 158 14.67 -7.66 -3.84
N GLU A 159 14.10 -8.75 -4.37
CA GLU A 159 12.79 -8.74 -4.99
C GLU A 159 11.69 -8.41 -3.99
N ARG A 160 11.75 -9.05 -2.83
CA ARG A 160 10.89 -8.75 -1.69
C ARG A 160 11.01 -7.29 -1.27
N TYR A 161 12.22 -6.76 -1.12
CA TYR A 161 12.41 -5.36 -0.74
C TYR A 161 11.92 -4.38 -1.80
N ARG A 162 12.11 -4.65 -3.10
CA ARG A 162 11.51 -3.83 -4.16
C ARG A 162 10.00 -3.81 -4.06
N TYR A 163 9.37 -4.99 -3.93
CA TYR A 163 7.92 -5.08 -3.85
C TYR A 163 7.36 -4.30 -2.65
N ILE A 164 7.99 -4.45 -1.48
CA ILE A 164 7.58 -3.71 -0.29
C ILE A 164 7.86 -2.22 -0.42
N ALA A 165 8.98 -1.81 -1.02
CA ALA A 165 9.28 -0.41 -1.28
C ALA A 165 8.24 0.24 -2.20
N TYR A 166 7.80 -0.46 -3.26
CA TYR A 166 6.72 0.00 -4.13
C TYR A 166 5.42 0.20 -3.34
N ARG A 167 5.04 -0.76 -2.50
CA ARG A 167 3.83 -0.64 -1.67
C ARG A 167 3.93 0.47 -0.63
N GLN A 168 5.09 0.62 -0.01
CA GLN A 168 5.34 1.69 0.97
C GLN A 168 5.24 3.06 0.32
N LEU A 169 5.80 3.22 -0.89
CA LEU A 169 5.68 4.48 -1.63
C LEU A 169 4.22 4.84 -1.89
N VAL A 170 3.41 3.88 -2.35
CA VAL A 170 1.97 4.09 -2.53
C VAL A 170 1.30 4.45 -1.21
N ARG A 171 1.52 3.65 -0.15
CA ARG A 171 0.87 3.86 1.15
C ARG A 171 1.25 5.22 1.76
N TRP A 172 2.47 5.68 1.54
CA TRP A 172 2.95 6.96 2.07
C TRP A 172 2.39 8.18 1.33
N ASN A 173 2.13 8.07 0.03
CA ASN A 173 1.59 9.19 -0.77
C ASN A 173 0.05 9.20 -0.83
N TYR A 174 -0.56 8.03 -0.92
CA TYR A 174 -2.01 7.87 -1.14
C TYR A 174 -2.78 7.41 0.11
N GLY A 175 -2.09 6.98 1.16
CA GLY A 175 -2.73 6.33 2.30
C GLY A 175 -3.26 4.92 1.94
N TYR A 176 -4.55 4.68 2.17
CA TYR A 176 -5.17 3.38 1.92
C TYR A 176 -6.04 3.43 0.65
N LEU A 177 -5.65 2.67 -0.37
CA LEU A 177 -6.35 2.62 -1.67
C LEU A 177 -7.42 1.51 -1.80
N GLY A 178 -7.53 0.60 -0.81
CA GLY A 178 -8.43 -0.56 -0.90
C GLY A 178 -7.88 -1.72 -1.75
N LYS A 179 -8.70 -2.76 -1.94
CA LYS A 179 -8.35 -3.92 -2.78
C LYS A 179 -8.54 -3.58 -4.26
N HIS A 180 -7.74 -4.19 -5.12
CA HIS A 180 -7.79 -4.06 -6.60
C HIS A 180 -7.52 -2.66 -7.18
N ASN A 181 -7.30 -1.64 -6.35
CA ASN A 181 -6.88 -0.32 -6.80
C ASN A 181 -5.33 -0.26 -6.88
N ARG A 182 -4.78 -0.33 -8.10
CA ARG A 182 -3.34 -0.24 -8.35
C ARG A 182 -3.03 1.08 -9.04
N VAL A 183 -2.04 1.79 -8.52
CA VAL A 183 -1.52 3.03 -9.12
C VAL A 183 -0.17 2.77 -9.78
N ILE A 184 0.07 3.46 -10.89
CA ILE A 184 1.36 3.45 -11.57
C ILE A 184 2.33 4.33 -10.78
N LEU A 185 3.53 3.82 -10.52
CA LEU A 185 4.58 4.56 -9.82
C LEU A 185 5.38 5.43 -10.80
N PRO A 186 5.83 6.62 -10.39
CA PRO A 186 6.61 7.48 -11.25
C PRO A 186 8.00 6.87 -11.53
N SER A 187 8.48 7.06 -12.76
CA SER A 187 9.72 6.49 -13.28
C SER A 187 10.91 6.79 -12.37
N CYS A 188 11.07 8.05 -11.92
CA CYS A 188 12.17 8.44 -11.02
C CYS A 188 12.22 7.60 -9.73
N ALA A 189 11.08 7.31 -9.12
CA ALA A 189 11.00 6.51 -7.90
C ALA A 189 11.29 5.04 -8.17
N VAL A 190 10.69 4.48 -9.24
CA VAL A 190 10.91 3.08 -9.63
C VAL A 190 12.39 2.83 -9.93
N MET A 191 13.03 3.72 -10.69
CA MET A 191 14.45 3.62 -11.02
C MET A 191 15.32 3.70 -9.78
N LYS A 192 15.06 4.62 -8.86
CA LYS A 192 15.83 4.72 -7.62
C LYS A 192 15.72 3.46 -6.74
N ILE A 193 14.52 2.88 -6.65
CA ILE A 193 14.30 1.63 -5.92
C ILE A 193 15.03 0.46 -6.60
N ARG A 194 14.96 0.36 -7.93
CA ARG A 194 15.66 -0.69 -8.70
C ARG A 194 17.19 -0.59 -8.61
N GLN A 195 17.74 0.63 -8.55
CA GLN A 195 19.16 0.86 -8.32
C GLN A 195 19.60 0.43 -6.92
N THR A 196 18.76 0.65 -5.91
CA THR A 196 19.05 0.26 -4.52
C THR A 196 18.93 -1.26 -4.32
N PHE A 197 17.95 -1.88 -4.96
CA PHE A 197 17.68 -3.31 -4.86
C PHE A 197 17.71 -3.94 -6.27
N PRO A 198 18.90 -4.29 -6.79
CA PRO A 198 19.06 -4.73 -8.18
C PRO A 198 18.50 -6.13 -8.47
N ALA A 199 18.19 -6.40 -9.74
CA ALA A 199 17.89 -7.72 -10.31
C ALA A 199 18.31 -7.78 -11.78
N GLU A 200 18.45 -8.98 -12.32
CA GLU A 200 18.80 -9.20 -13.75
C GLU A 200 17.65 -8.82 -14.68
N LEU A 201 16.41 -9.13 -14.27
CA LEU A 201 15.19 -8.86 -15.03
C LEU A 201 14.15 -8.20 -14.12
N TYR A 202 13.40 -7.26 -14.69
CA TYR A 202 12.33 -6.57 -14.00
C TYR A 202 11.00 -6.82 -14.71
N ALA A 203 9.97 -7.20 -13.94
CA ALA A 203 8.60 -7.16 -14.42
C ALA A 203 8.07 -5.72 -14.40
N GLY A 204 7.32 -5.35 -15.44
CA GLY A 204 6.60 -4.08 -15.50
C GLY A 204 5.29 -4.11 -14.71
N PHE A 205 4.58 -2.98 -14.72
CA PHE A 205 3.26 -2.82 -14.11
C PHE A 205 2.23 -3.79 -14.71
N LYS A 206 1.40 -4.37 -13.83
CA LYS A 206 0.30 -5.27 -14.20
C LYS A 206 -0.93 -4.89 -13.38
N TYR A 207 -2.09 -4.81 -14.02
CA TYR A 207 -3.37 -4.67 -13.32
C TYR A 207 -3.70 -5.94 -12.52
N PRO A 208 -4.50 -5.85 -11.46
CA PRO A 208 -4.98 -7.05 -10.78
C PRO A 208 -5.88 -7.85 -11.74
N ASN A 209 -5.79 -9.18 -11.72
CA ASN A 209 -6.71 -10.02 -12.48
C ASN A 209 -8.12 -9.84 -11.91
N LEU A 210 -9.01 -9.22 -12.67
CA LEU A 210 -10.44 -9.16 -12.39
C LEU A 210 -11.07 -10.50 -12.79
N HIS A 211 -10.80 -11.57 -12.04
CA HIS A 211 -11.67 -12.74 -12.12
C HIS A 211 -12.94 -12.40 -11.34
N PHE A 212 -13.98 -11.97 -12.06
CA PHE A 212 -15.33 -12.07 -11.56
C PHE A 212 -15.59 -13.55 -11.30
N ARG A 213 -15.84 -13.90 -10.04
CA ARG A 213 -16.46 -15.18 -9.73
C ARG A 213 -17.92 -15.02 -10.15
N ASP A 214 -18.25 -15.59 -11.31
CA ASP A 214 -19.63 -15.84 -11.73
C ASP A 214 -20.36 -16.71 -10.69
#